data_AF-A0A0G0NDB0-F1
#
_entry.id   AF-A0A0G0NDB0-F1
#
_cell.length_a   1.000
_cell.length_b   1.000
_cell.length_c   1.000
_cell.angle_alpha   90.00
_cell.angle_beta   90.00
_cell.angle_gamma   90.00
#
_symmetry.space_group_name_H-M   'P 1'
#
loop_
_entity.id
_entity.type
_entity.pdbx_description
1 polymer ?
#
loop_
_entity_poly.entity_id
_entity_poly.type
_entity_poly.pdbx_seq_one_letter_code
_entity_poly.pdbx_strand_id
1 'polypeptide(L)'
;MDKNLAQEAILAALSGKWQLALSLNKEILKSEPNDIEALNRLARAYSEIGNIKKAKVTAQKALKIDPFNPIASKALEKWKGLKKSEVYAQKPSDPQIFLEEPGRTKILNLLHLGSPKIMAKLDAGDEVKLNSHPHKVSVNTFDGKYIGKLPDDLSARIRKLISLGNEYQVFIKSIDKNGVKVFIREVKRSPNLNDIPSFSSEKIEYVSFTPPELVHRKEEFEVEAEEDEE
;
A
#
# COMPACT_ATOMS: atom_id res chain seq x y z
N MET A 1 -6.44 35.02 -4.03
CA MET A 1 -7.45 34.40 -4.92
C MET A 1 -7.05 32.95 -5.25
N ASP A 2 -6.15 32.35 -4.46
CA ASP A 2 -5.28 31.27 -4.95
C ASP A 2 -5.78 29.88 -4.53
N LYS A 3 -6.78 29.83 -3.62
CA LYS A 3 -7.45 28.60 -3.21
C LYS A 3 -8.09 27.85 -4.40
N ASN A 4 -8.56 28.57 -5.42
CA ASN A 4 -9.14 27.92 -6.60
C ASN A 4 -8.06 27.22 -7.45
N LEU A 5 -6.94 27.90 -7.73
CA LEU A 5 -5.81 27.31 -8.45
C LEU A 5 -5.21 26.11 -7.71
N ALA A 6 -5.11 26.19 -6.39
CA ALA A 6 -4.66 25.08 -5.56
C ALA A 6 -5.56 23.85 -5.71
N GLN A 7 -6.88 24.04 -5.69
CA GLN A 7 -7.86 22.97 -5.86
C GLN A 7 -7.83 22.39 -7.28
N GLU A 8 -7.74 23.23 -8.31
CA GLU A 8 -7.58 22.79 -9.70
C GLU A 8 -6.30 21.98 -9.91
N ALA A 9 -5.20 22.39 -9.29
CA ALA A 9 -3.93 21.67 -9.36
C ALA A 9 -4.04 20.26 -8.72
N ILE A 10 -4.78 20.15 -7.62
CA ILE A 10 -5.05 18.87 -6.95
C ILE A 10 -5.94 17.99 -7.84
N LEU A 11 -7.03 18.53 -8.38
CA LEU A 11 -7.93 17.78 -9.26
C LEU A 11 -7.23 17.31 -10.54
N ALA A 12 -6.35 18.14 -11.12
CA ALA A 12 -5.52 17.78 -12.25
C ALA A 12 -4.58 16.62 -11.90
N ALA A 13 -3.95 16.64 -10.72
CA ALA A 13 -3.10 15.55 -10.23
C ALA A 13 -3.89 14.25 -10.03
N LEU A 14 -5.07 14.32 -9.40
CA LEU A 14 -5.96 13.16 -9.20
C LEU A 14 -6.42 12.55 -10.52
N SER A 15 -6.61 13.38 -11.56
CA SER A 15 -6.98 12.93 -12.90
C SER A 15 -5.79 12.44 -13.74
N GLY A 16 -4.58 12.35 -13.16
CA GLY A 16 -3.36 11.98 -13.89
C GLY A 16 -2.86 13.02 -14.89
N LYS A 17 -3.43 14.24 -14.90
CA LYS A 17 -3.03 15.35 -15.78
C LYS A 17 -1.81 16.07 -15.21
N TRP A 18 -0.70 15.36 -15.10
CA TRP A 18 0.51 15.83 -14.41
C TRP A 18 1.13 17.09 -15.01
N GLN A 19 1.06 17.27 -16.34
CA GLN A 19 1.54 18.50 -16.97
C GLN A 19 0.72 19.73 -16.57
N LEU A 20 -0.60 19.59 -16.47
CA LEU A 20 -1.50 20.66 -16.02
C LEU A 20 -1.29 20.95 -14.53
N ALA A 21 -1.19 19.91 -13.70
CA ALA A 21 -0.85 20.08 -12.29
C ALA A 21 0.49 20.83 -12.12
N LEU A 22 1.47 20.53 -12.97
CA LEU A 22 2.77 21.20 -12.96
C LEU A 22 2.66 22.69 -13.35
N SER A 23 1.86 23.04 -14.37
CA SER A 23 1.68 24.44 -14.76
C SER A 23 0.96 25.24 -13.68
N LEU A 24 -0.11 24.69 -13.12
CA LEU A 24 -0.90 25.34 -12.06
C LEU A 24 -0.07 25.55 -10.80
N ASN A 25 0.67 24.54 -10.33
CA ASN A 25 1.54 24.72 -9.15
C ASN A 25 2.68 25.71 -9.38
N LYS A 26 3.19 25.83 -10.62
CA LYS A 26 4.16 26.89 -10.94
C LYS A 26 3.55 28.28 -10.88
N GLU A 27 2.28 28.41 -11.27
CA GLU A 27 1.56 29.68 -11.21
C GLU A 27 1.33 30.13 -9.77
N ILE A 28 0.91 29.21 -8.90
CA ILE A 28 0.81 29.46 -7.45
C ILE A 28 2.15 29.94 -6.88
N LEU A 29 3.26 29.29 -7.26
CA LEU A 29 4.59 29.68 -6.79
C LEU A 29 5.12 31.00 -7.39
N LYS A 30 4.44 31.61 -8.37
CA LYS A 30 4.77 32.98 -8.82
C LYS A 30 4.22 34.03 -7.85
N SER A 31 3.01 33.84 -7.33
CA SER A 31 2.42 34.71 -6.31
C SER A 31 2.99 34.41 -4.92
N GLU A 32 3.15 33.13 -4.58
CA GLU A 32 3.59 32.67 -3.27
C GLU A 32 4.82 31.74 -3.38
N PRO A 33 6.04 32.28 -3.56
CA PRO A 33 7.25 31.47 -3.83
C PRO A 33 7.63 30.46 -2.73
N ASN A 34 7.14 30.68 -1.51
CA ASN A 34 7.43 29.88 -0.33
C ASN A 34 6.26 28.97 0.10
N ASP A 35 5.23 28.79 -0.74
CA ASP A 35 4.15 27.84 -0.46
C ASP A 35 4.70 26.39 -0.47
N ILE A 36 4.80 25.81 0.72
CA ILE A 36 5.30 24.44 0.95
C ILE A 36 4.39 23.41 0.29
N GLU A 37 3.07 23.60 0.30
CA GLU A 37 2.12 22.67 -0.30
C GLU A 37 2.22 22.68 -1.81
N ALA A 38 2.33 23.86 -2.44
CA ALA A 38 2.56 23.97 -3.88
C ALA A 38 3.95 23.41 -4.27
N LEU A 39 4.99 23.63 -3.47
CA LEU A 39 6.32 23.01 -3.70
C LEU A 39 6.24 21.48 -3.65
N ASN A 40 5.52 20.92 -2.67
CA ASN A 40 5.33 19.47 -2.54
C ASN A 40 4.55 18.89 -3.73
N ARG A 41 3.43 19.52 -4.10
CA ARG A 41 2.62 19.13 -5.27
C ARG A 41 3.40 19.24 -6.57
N LEU A 42 4.20 20.31 -6.73
CA LEU A 42 5.06 20.49 -7.89
C LEU A 42 6.18 19.44 -7.95
N ALA A 43 6.79 19.09 -6.81
CA ALA A 43 7.79 18.04 -6.73
C ALA A 43 7.21 16.69 -7.18
N ARG A 44 6.00 16.36 -6.71
CA ARG A 44 5.26 15.16 -7.16
C ARG A 44 4.97 15.21 -8.65
N ALA A 45 4.43 16.31 -9.16
CA ALA A 45 4.15 16.43 -10.59
C ALA A 45 5.41 16.26 -11.45
N TYR A 46 6.56 16.80 -11.01
CA TYR A 46 7.85 16.56 -11.67
C TYR A 46 8.29 15.09 -11.65
N SER A 47 8.03 14.35 -10.56
CA SER A 47 8.41 12.94 -10.50
C SER A 47 7.56 12.10 -11.45
N GLU A 48 6.26 12.38 -11.51
CA GLU A 48 5.30 11.68 -12.37
C GLU A 48 5.57 11.89 -13.86
N ILE A 49 6.05 13.08 -14.25
CA ILE A 49 6.52 13.31 -15.64
C ILE A 49 7.95 12.82 -15.90
N GLY A 50 8.58 12.12 -14.95
CA GLY A 50 9.92 11.53 -15.08
C GLY A 50 11.09 12.48 -14.86
N ASN A 51 10.83 13.72 -14.50
CA ASN A 51 11.86 14.70 -14.20
C ASN A 51 12.31 14.64 -12.73
N ILE A 52 12.85 13.48 -12.33
CA ILE A 52 13.31 13.20 -10.97
C ILE A 52 14.34 14.23 -10.48
N LYS A 53 15.17 14.78 -11.37
CA LYS A 53 16.14 15.83 -11.01
C LYS A 53 15.44 17.07 -10.49
N LYS A 54 14.44 17.58 -11.23
CA LYS A 54 13.65 18.74 -10.79
C LYS A 54 12.79 18.41 -9.57
N ALA A 55 12.22 17.21 -9.50
CA ALA A 55 11.45 16.76 -8.34
C ALA A 55 12.27 16.87 -7.05
N LYS A 56 13.50 16.33 -7.05
CA LYS A 56 14.43 16.41 -5.90
C LYS A 56 14.75 17.85 -5.52
N VAL A 57 15.09 18.70 -6.50
CA VAL A 57 15.42 20.11 -6.23
C VAL A 57 14.22 20.84 -5.62
N THR A 58 13.01 20.61 -6.11
CA THR A 58 11.80 21.24 -5.57
C THR A 58 11.48 20.75 -4.14
N ALA A 59 11.58 19.44 -3.88
CA ALA A 59 11.40 18.91 -2.52
C ALA A 59 12.48 19.41 -1.53
N GLN A 60 13.72 19.60 -1.99
CA GLN A 60 14.76 20.23 -1.18
C GLN A 60 14.44 21.69 -0.85
N LYS A 61 13.77 22.44 -1.74
CA LYS A 61 13.30 23.79 -1.42
C LYS A 61 12.24 23.76 -0.32
N ALA A 62 11.29 22.83 -0.38
CA ALA A 62 10.30 22.66 0.69
C ALA A 62 10.98 22.40 2.04
N LEU A 63 11.99 21.52 2.09
CA LEU A 63 12.75 21.25 3.31
C LEU A 63 13.62 22.41 3.81
N LYS A 64 14.03 23.33 2.93
CA LYS A 64 14.75 24.54 3.35
C LYS A 64 13.84 25.52 4.10
N ILE A 65 12.55 25.52 3.77
CA ILE A 65 11.54 26.37 4.41
C ILE A 65 11.01 25.69 5.67
N ASP A 66 10.69 24.40 5.58
CA ASP A 66 10.23 23.55 6.68
C ASP A 66 11.10 22.29 6.79
N PRO A 67 12.15 22.30 7.64
CA PRO A 67 13.06 21.17 7.81
C PRO A 67 12.40 19.87 8.28
N PHE A 68 11.22 19.95 8.91
CA PHE A 68 10.52 18.80 9.49
C PHE A 68 9.41 18.27 8.58
N ASN A 69 9.31 18.77 7.34
CA ASN A 69 8.26 18.37 6.43
C ASN A 69 8.31 16.86 6.11
N PRO A 70 7.32 16.05 6.56
CA PRO A 70 7.36 14.60 6.36
C PRO A 70 7.15 14.20 4.90
N ILE A 71 6.45 15.03 4.11
CA ILE A 71 6.15 14.76 2.71
C ILE A 71 7.43 14.91 1.88
N ALA A 72 8.12 16.04 2.03
CA ALA A 72 9.34 16.33 1.28
C ALA A 72 10.49 15.38 1.66
N SER A 73 10.65 15.06 2.95
CA SER A 73 11.67 14.12 3.41
C SER A 73 11.44 12.70 2.88
N LYS A 74 10.21 12.16 2.97
CA LYS A 74 9.86 10.86 2.38
C LYS A 74 10.03 10.82 0.87
N ALA A 75 9.67 11.90 0.17
CA ALA A 75 9.83 12.00 -1.27
C ALA A 75 11.32 11.92 -1.69
N LEU A 76 12.20 12.63 -0.99
CA LEU A 76 13.65 12.55 -1.24
C LEU A 76 14.23 11.18 -0.93
N GLU A 77 13.79 10.55 0.17
CA GLU A 77 14.18 9.18 0.53
C GLU A 77 13.79 8.21 -0.60
N LYS A 78 12.53 8.28 -1.07
CA LYS A 78 12.01 7.49 -2.20
C LYS A 78 12.85 7.70 -3.47
N TRP A 79 13.15 8.94 -3.82
CA TRP A 79 13.83 9.23 -5.09
C TRP A 79 15.35 9.07 -5.03
N LYS A 80 15.97 8.88 -3.85
CA LYS A 80 17.44 8.84 -3.67
C LYS A 80 18.13 7.88 -4.65
N GLY A 81 17.54 6.70 -4.87
CA GLY A 81 18.07 5.65 -5.75
C GLY A 81 17.69 5.75 -7.24
N LEU A 82 16.81 6.67 -7.64
CA LEU A 82 16.33 6.80 -9.02
C LEU A 82 17.28 7.68 -9.86
N LYS A 83 17.80 7.11 -10.96
CA LYS A 83 18.47 7.85 -12.04
C LYS A 83 17.45 8.08 -13.15
N LYS A 84 17.51 9.27 -13.78
CA LYS A 84 16.54 9.88 -14.70
C LYS A 84 15.71 8.89 -15.57
N SER A 85 14.41 9.18 -15.73
CA SER A 85 13.50 8.65 -16.76
C SER A 85 13.25 7.13 -16.77
N GLU A 86 12.68 6.62 -15.68
CA GLU A 86 11.98 5.33 -15.71
C GLU A 86 10.57 5.57 -15.13
N VAL A 87 9.72 6.22 -15.92
CA VAL A 87 8.31 6.44 -15.57
C VAL A 87 7.55 5.21 -16.05
N TYR A 88 6.82 4.56 -15.16
CA TYR A 88 5.71 3.72 -15.58
C TYR A 88 4.52 4.64 -15.78
N ALA A 89 3.89 4.59 -16.95
CA ALA A 89 2.63 5.27 -17.18
C ALA A 89 1.57 4.60 -16.28
N GLN A 90 1.34 5.19 -15.11
CA GLN A 90 0.35 4.68 -14.18
C GLN A 90 -1.02 5.17 -14.61
N LYS A 91 -1.97 4.23 -14.65
CA LYS A 91 -3.37 4.60 -14.82
C LYS A 91 -3.90 5.05 -13.48
N PRO A 92 -4.66 6.16 -13.41
CA PRO A 92 -5.43 6.48 -12.21
C PRO A 92 -6.28 5.26 -11.84
N SER A 93 -6.08 4.70 -10.66
CA SER A 93 -6.96 3.66 -10.13
C SER A 93 -8.16 4.32 -9.46
N ASP A 94 -9.35 3.77 -9.74
CA ASP A 94 -10.59 4.21 -9.12
C ASP A 94 -10.56 3.83 -7.62
N PRO A 95 -10.77 4.77 -6.68
CA PRO A 95 -10.84 4.46 -5.26
C PRO A 95 -11.83 3.34 -4.91
N GLN A 96 -12.88 3.15 -5.71
CA GLN A 96 -13.89 2.10 -5.50
C GLN A 96 -13.30 0.69 -5.61
N ILE A 97 -12.16 0.51 -6.30
CA ILE A 97 -11.45 -0.76 -6.42
C ILE A 97 -10.99 -1.27 -5.05
N PHE A 98 -10.69 -0.37 -4.11
CA PHE A 98 -10.19 -0.69 -2.77
C PHE A 98 -11.29 -1.01 -1.75
N LEU A 99 -12.56 -1.08 -2.19
CA LEU A 99 -13.65 -1.49 -1.33
C LEU A 99 -13.45 -2.95 -0.87
N GLU A 100 -13.39 -3.13 0.46
CA GLU A 100 -13.20 -4.45 1.07
C GLU A 100 -14.51 -5.24 1.04
N GLU A 101 -14.46 -6.43 0.45
CA GLU A 101 -15.56 -7.38 0.36
C GLU A 101 -15.22 -8.65 1.13
N PRO A 102 -15.98 -9.00 2.18
CA PRO A 102 -15.75 -10.21 2.96
C PRO A 102 -15.67 -11.46 2.07
N GLY A 103 -14.58 -12.21 2.22
CA GLY A 103 -14.35 -13.44 1.45
C GLY A 103 -13.88 -13.24 0.00
N ARG A 104 -13.88 -12.01 -0.53
CA ARG A 104 -13.44 -11.69 -1.90
C ARG A 104 -12.19 -10.82 -1.96
N THR A 105 -11.93 -10.03 -0.93
CA THR A 105 -10.72 -9.20 -0.85
C THR A 105 -9.86 -9.56 0.34
N LYS A 106 -8.56 -9.32 0.24
CA LYS A 106 -7.62 -9.46 1.36
C LYS A 106 -6.47 -8.47 1.24
N ILE A 107 -6.08 -7.93 2.39
CA ILE A 107 -4.86 -7.12 2.53
C ILE A 107 -3.82 -7.95 3.25
N LEU A 108 -2.58 -7.90 2.76
CA LEU A 108 -1.47 -8.64 3.37
C LEU A 108 -0.12 -8.01 3.06
N ASN A 109 0.87 -8.35 3.89
CA ASN A 109 2.27 -7.99 3.67
C ASN A 109 2.95 -9.01 2.77
N LEU A 110 3.69 -8.54 1.77
CA LEU A 110 4.57 -9.40 0.98
C LEU A 110 5.81 -9.82 1.78
N LEU A 111 6.25 -11.05 1.53
CA LEU A 111 7.48 -11.61 2.07
C LEU A 111 8.60 -11.58 1.01
N HIS A 112 9.86 -11.65 1.46
CA HIS A 112 11.07 -11.65 0.62
C HIS A 112 11.00 -10.59 -0.50
N LEU A 113 11.02 -9.33 -0.08
CA LEU A 113 10.88 -8.19 -0.98
C LEU A 113 12.02 -8.12 -2.00
N GLY A 114 11.69 -7.61 -3.18
CA GLY A 114 12.63 -7.38 -4.27
C GLY A 114 13.54 -6.17 -4.04
N SER A 115 14.18 -5.71 -5.12
CA SER A 115 15.16 -4.62 -5.00
C SER A 115 14.52 -3.29 -4.57
N PRO A 116 15.18 -2.49 -3.71
CA PRO A 116 14.69 -1.16 -3.31
C PRO A 116 14.46 -0.21 -4.49
N LYS A 117 15.19 -0.40 -5.60
CA LYS A 117 15.02 0.39 -6.83
C LYS A 117 13.67 0.14 -7.50
N ILE A 118 13.13 -1.07 -7.41
CA ILE A 118 11.79 -1.38 -7.93
C ILE A 118 10.74 -0.75 -7.01
N MET A 119 10.91 -0.89 -5.69
CA MET A 119 9.97 -0.32 -4.71
C MET A 119 9.87 1.21 -4.83
N ALA A 120 11.00 1.87 -5.07
CA ALA A 120 11.04 3.32 -5.30
C ALA A 120 10.27 3.78 -6.54
N LYS A 121 9.99 2.88 -7.50
CA LYS A 121 9.23 3.17 -8.73
C LYS A 121 7.74 2.87 -8.60
N LEU A 122 7.35 2.15 -7.56
CA LEU A 122 5.95 1.80 -7.31
C LEU A 122 5.30 2.84 -6.41
N ASP A 123 4.02 3.01 -6.59
CA ASP A 123 3.16 3.89 -5.81
C ASP A 123 1.93 3.12 -5.31
N ALA A 124 1.29 3.64 -4.27
CA ALA A 124 0.01 3.11 -3.83
C ALA A 124 -1.02 3.32 -4.95
N GLY A 125 -1.84 2.30 -5.22
CA GLY A 125 -2.75 2.31 -6.36
C GLY A 125 -2.24 1.54 -7.57
N ASP A 126 -0.95 1.20 -7.63
CA ASP A 126 -0.39 0.45 -8.75
C ASP A 126 -0.97 -0.95 -8.87
N GLU A 127 -1.45 -1.28 -10.07
CA GLU A 127 -1.83 -2.65 -10.41
C GLU A 127 -0.57 -3.50 -10.68
N VAL A 128 -0.55 -4.69 -10.11
CA VAL A 128 0.57 -5.64 -10.21
C VAL A 128 0.03 -7.04 -10.51
N LYS A 129 0.89 -7.90 -11.06
CA LYS A 129 0.53 -9.23 -11.53
C LYS A 129 0.89 -10.31 -10.52
N LEU A 130 -0.04 -11.24 -10.30
CA LEU A 130 0.24 -12.50 -9.63
C LEU A 130 0.82 -13.51 -10.62
N ASN A 131 1.95 -14.10 -10.26
CA ASN A 131 2.57 -15.20 -10.98
C ASN A 131 2.55 -16.45 -10.09
N SER A 132 1.70 -17.41 -10.44
CA SER A 132 1.62 -18.70 -9.79
C SER A 132 2.76 -19.61 -10.25
N HIS A 133 3.59 -20.06 -9.31
CA HIS A 133 4.57 -21.12 -9.51
C HIS A 133 4.13 -22.36 -8.72
N PRO A 134 4.75 -23.54 -8.95
CA PRO A 134 4.33 -24.78 -8.31
C PRO A 134 4.24 -24.71 -6.78
N HIS A 135 5.16 -24.01 -6.09
CA HIS A 135 5.21 -23.96 -4.63
C HIS A 135 5.14 -22.54 -4.04
N LYS A 136 4.89 -21.53 -4.87
CA LYS A 136 4.86 -20.12 -4.42
C LYS A 136 4.01 -19.27 -5.35
N VAL A 137 3.45 -18.20 -4.81
CA VAL A 137 2.82 -17.16 -5.62
C VAL A 137 3.63 -15.88 -5.45
N SER A 138 4.21 -15.39 -6.54
CA SER A 138 4.97 -14.13 -6.54
C SER A 138 4.13 -12.99 -7.08
N VAL A 139 4.43 -11.79 -6.60
CA VAL A 139 3.89 -10.54 -7.12
C VAL A 139 4.98 -9.88 -7.95
N ASN A 140 4.66 -9.58 -9.20
CA ASN A 140 5.56 -8.98 -10.16
C ASN A 140 4.89 -7.75 -10.79
N THR A 141 5.69 -6.79 -11.23
CA THR A 141 5.21 -5.73 -12.13
C THR A 141 4.84 -6.28 -13.51
N PHE A 142 4.11 -5.52 -14.32
CA PHE A 142 3.75 -5.91 -15.69
C PHE A 142 4.96 -6.08 -16.62
N ASP A 143 6.07 -5.39 -16.34
CA ASP A 143 7.35 -5.59 -17.04
C ASP A 143 8.17 -6.77 -16.48
N GLY A 144 7.57 -7.60 -15.63
CA GLY A 144 8.14 -8.87 -15.15
C GLY A 144 9.07 -8.75 -13.94
N LYS A 145 9.31 -7.54 -13.41
CA LYS A 145 10.20 -7.35 -12.26
C LYS A 145 9.56 -7.85 -10.97
N TYR A 146 10.35 -8.56 -10.17
CA TYR A 146 9.89 -9.18 -8.92
C TYR A 146 9.73 -8.16 -7.79
N ILE A 147 8.59 -8.18 -7.10
CA ILE A 147 8.26 -7.30 -5.97
C ILE A 147 8.37 -8.07 -4.65
N GLY A 148 7.80 -9.27 -4.58
CA GLY A 148 7.76 -10.08 -3.37
C GLY A 148 6.95 -11.36 -3.57
N LYS A 149 6.80 -12.16 -2.52
CA LYS A 149 5.96 -13.36 -2.51
C LYS A 149 4.83 -13.25 -1.50
N LEU A 150 3.73 -13.95 -1.75
CA LEU A 150 2.68 -14.11 -0.75
C LEU A 150 3.15 -15.07 0.36
N PRO A 151 2.58 -14.98 1.57
CA PRO A 151 2.70 -16.02 2.60
C PRO A 151 2.36 -17.42 2.05
N ASP A 152 2.96 -18.46 2.62
CA ASP A 152 2.92 -19.80 2.02
C ASP A 152 1.51 -20.43 2.09
N ASP A 153 0.76 -20.15 3.16
CA ASP A 153 -0.64 -20.55 3.35
C ASP A 153 -1.56 -19.92 2.28
N LEU A 154 -1.44 -18.61 2.08
CA LEU A 154 -2.18 -17.88 1.05
C LEU A 154 -1.74 -18.28 -0.35
N SER A 155 -0.44 -18.50 -0.57
CA SER A 155 0.09 -18.99 -1.84
C SER A 155 -0.54 -20.33 -2.23
N ALA A 156 -0.58 -21.29 -1.30
CA ALA A 156 -1.15 -22.61 -1.53
C ALA A 156 -2.64 -22.52 -1.88
N ARG A 157 -3.39 -21.69 -1.14
CA ARG A 157 -4.82 -21.45 -1.37
C ARG A 157 -5.10 -20.79 -2.71
N ILE A 158 -4.50 -19.63 -2.98
CA ILE A 158 -4.70 -18.87 -4.22
C ILE A 158 -4.32 -19.73 -5.44
N ARG A 159 -3.20 -20.45 -5.38
CA ARG A 159 -2.78 -21.36 -6.46
C ARG A 159 -3.86 -22.39 -6.78
N LYS A 160 -4.45 -23.03 -5.75
CA LYS A 160 -5.53 -24.00 -5.93
C LYS A 160 -6.75 -23.35 -6.58
N LEU A 161 -7.15 -22.17 -6.11
CA LEU A 161 -8.32 -21.47 -6.64
C LEU A 161 -8.11 -20.98 -8.09
N ILE A 162 -6.92 -20.48 -8.43
CA ILE A 162 -6.54 -20.13 -9.80
C ILE A 162 -6.61 -21.37 -10.71
N SER A 163 -6.08 -22.52 -10.27
CA SER A 163 -6.14 -23.76 -11.06
C SER A 163 -7.56 -24.26 -11.33
N LEU A 164 -8.53 -23.82 -10.52
CA LEU A 164 -9.94 -24.15 -10.65
C LEU A 164 -10.73 -23.08 -11.42
N GLY A 165 -10.08 -22.01 -11.88
CA GLY A 165 -10.67 -20.99 -12.76
C GLY A 165 -10.99 -19.64 -12.10
N ASN A 166 -10.53 -19.39 -10.87
CA ASN A 166 -10.69 -18.07 -10.25
C ASN A 166 -9.66 -17.06 -10.80
N GLU A 167 -10.06 -15.80 -10.92
CA GLU A 167 -9.19 -14.71 -11.39
C GLU A 167 -9.09 -13.62 -10.33
N TYR A 168 -7.89 -13.04 -10.21
CA TYR A 168 -7.55 -12.08 -9.17
C TYR A 168 -6.86 -10.85 -9.75
N GLN A 169 -7.19 -9.70 -9.20
CA GLN A 169 -6.47 -8.45 -9.38
C GLN A 169 -5.71 -8.10 -8.11
N VAL A 170 -4.54 -7.49 -8.26
CA VAL A 170 -3.70 -7.10 -7.13
C VAL A 170 -3.23 -5.68 -7.30
N PHE A 171 -3.36 -4.90 -6.23
CA PHE A 171 -2.94 -3.52 -6.17
C PHE A 171 -1.98 -3.30 -5.01
N ILE A 172 -1.01 -2.41 -5.18
CA ILE A 172 -0.18 -1.93 -4.09
C ILE A 172 -1.04 -1.05 -3.16
N LYS A 173 -1.17 -1.43 -1.89
CA LYS A 173 -1.88 -0.63 -0.87
C LYS A 173 -0.92 0.37 -0.20
N SER A 174 0.26 -0.07 0.21
CA SER A 174 1.29 0.81 0.75
C SER A 174 2.70 0.24 0.56
N ILE A 175 3.67 1.14 0.55
CA ILE A 175 5.10 0.83 0.52
C ILE A 175 5.75 1.63 1.63
N ASP A 176 6.20 0.94 2.67
CA ASP A 176 6.76 1.55 3.86
C ASP A 176 8.08 0.86 4.24
N LYS A 177 8.78 1.39 5.25
CA LYS A 177 9.97 0.74 5.84
C LYS A 177 9.67 -0.65 6.39
N ASN A 178 8.43 -0.87 6.81
CA ASN A 178 7.93 -2.13 7.36
C ASN A 178 7.61 -3.17 6.27
N GLY A 179 7.65 -2.79 4.99
CA GLY A 179 7.46 -3.68 3.85
C GLY A 179 6.41 -3.18 2.86
N VAL A 180 5.97 -4.09 1.99
CA VAL A 180 4.98 -3.81 0.93
C VAL A 180 3.67 -4.49 1.27
N LYS A 181 2.59 -3.69 1.37
CA LYS A 181 1.23 -4.19 1.52
C LYS A 181 0.54 -4.24 0.17
N VAL A 182 -0.11 -5.36 -0.12
CA VAL A 182 -0.94 -5.53 -1.31
C VAL A 182 -2.39 -5.75 -0.92
N PHE A 183 -3.28 -5.25 -1.78
CA PHE A 183 -4.70 -5.52 -1.78
C PHE A 183 -5.00 -6.50 -2.92
N ILE A 184 -5.50 -7.68 -2.59
CA ILE A 184 -5.90 -8.71 -3.55
C ILE A 184 -7.42 -8.76 -3.61
N ARG A 185 -7.98 -8.78 -4.81
CA ARG A 185 -9.41 -8.87 -5.07
C ARG A 185 -9.71 -10.00 -6.04
N GLU A 186 -10.65 -10.86 -5.67
CA GLU A 186 -11.26 -11.83 -6.59
C GLU A 186 -12.15 -11.10 -7.58
N VAL A 187 -11.86 -11.23 -8.87
CA VAL A 187 -12.64 -10.62 -9.96
C VAL A 187 -13.62 -11.61 -10.54
N LYS A 188 -13.25 -12.88 -10.54
CA LYS A 188 -14.05 -13.96 -11.10
C LYS A 188 -13.93 -15.20 -10.24
N ARG A 189 -15.08 -15.81 -9.97
CA ARG A 189 -15.20 -17.09 -9.28
C ARG A 189 -15.65 -18.16 -10.27
N SER A 190 -15.02 -19.32 -10.19
CA SER A 190 -15.42 -20.50 -10.94
C SER A 190 -16.78 -21.02 -10.44
N PRO A 191 -17.69 -21.45 -11.33
CA PRO A 191 -19.01 -21.98 -10.94
C PRO A 191 -18.93 -23.14 -9.94
N ASN A 192 -17.86 -23.93 -10.01
CA ASN A 192 -17.62 -25.08 -9.14
C ASN A 192 -17.22 -24.68 -7.70
N LEU A 193 -17.02 -23.39 -7.43
CA LEU A 193 -16.52 -22.86 -6.17
C LEU A 193 -17.44 -21.80 -5.56
N ASN A 194 -18.70 -21.70 -5.98
CA ASN A 194 -19.61 -20.62 -5.58
C ASN A 194 -19.63 -20.36 -4.05
N ASP A 195 -19.68 -21.42 -3.25
CA ASP A 195 -19.77 -21.35 -1.79
C ASP A 195 -18.40 -21.26 -1.07
N ILE A 196 -17.30 -21.33 -1.80
CA ILE A 196 -15.95 -21.31 -1.23
C ILE A 196 -15.36 -19.91 -1.40
N PRO A 197 -15.28 -19.09 -0.33
CA PRO A 197 -14.70 -17.75 -0.43
C PRO A 197 -13.20 -17.84 -0.73
N SER A 198 -12.64 -16.87 -1.43
CA SER A 198 -11.19 -16.85 -1.70
C SER A 198 -10.36 -16.60 -0.44
N PHE A 199 -10.87 -15.78 0.47
CA PHE A 199 -10.17 -15.40 1.69
C PHE A 199 -11.02 -15.74 2.90
N SER A 200 -10.40 -16.20 3.99
CA SER A 200 -11.12 -16.33 5.25
C SER A 200 -11.49 -14.94 5.76
N SER A 201 -12.72 -14.77 6.24
CA SER A 201 -13.07 -13.64 7.09
C SER A 201 -12.09 -13.60 8.25
N GLU A 202 -11.48 -12.45 8.49
CA GLU A 202 -10.70 -12.26 9.72
C GLU A 202 -11.64 -12.59 10.88
N LYS A 203 -11.22 -13.53 11.75
CA LYS A 203 -11.90 -13.71 13.03
C LYS A 203 -11.68 -12.39 13.75
N ILE A 204 -12.72 -11.56 13.82
CA ILE A 204 -12.74 -10.49 14.79
C ILE A 204 -12.70 -11.25 16.12
N GLU A 205 -11.54 -11.28 16.78
CA GLU A 205 -11.43 -11.75 18.15
C GLU A 205 -12.18 -10.73 19.01
N TYR A 206 -13.50 -10.87 19.02
CA TYR A 206 -14.36 -10.19 19.95
C TYR A 206 -14.09 -10.83 21.31
N VAL A 207 -13.17 -10.22 22.06
CA VAL A 207 -13.05 -10.49 23.48
C VAL A 207 -14.23 -9.77 24.12
N SER A 208 -15.28 -10.52 24.44
CA SER A 208 -16.40 -10.01 25.23
C SER A 208 -15.83 -9.35 26.48
N PHE A 209 -16.07 -8.05 26.67
CA PHE A 209 -15.71 -7.38 27.91
C PHE A 209 -16.41 -8.11 29.05
N THR A 210 -15.62 -8.77 29.89
CA THR A 210 -16.11 -9.42 31.10
C THR A 210 -15.74 -8.47 32.23
N PRO A 211 -16.74 -7.84 32.90
CA PRO A 211 -16.49 -6.99 34.06
C PRO A 211 -15.56 -7.70 35.07
N PRO A 212 -14.58 -7.01 35.66
CA PRO A 212 -13.65 -7.61 36.61
C PRO A 212 -14.33 -8.35 37.77
N GLU A 213 -15.55 -7.95 38.14
CA GLU A 213 -16.32 -8.60 39.22
C GLU A 213 -16.79 -10.04 38.87
N LEU A 214 -16.90 -10.36 37.58
CA LEU A 214 -17.34 -11.67 37.09
C LEU A 214 -16.18 -12.63 36.80
N VAL A 215 -14.94 -12.18 36.96
CA VAL A 215 -13.76 -13.04 36.85
C VAL A 215 -13.55 -13.73 38.19
N HIS A 216 -14.16 -14.90 38.37
CA HIS A 216 -13.86 -15.74 39.53
C HIS A 216 -12.38 -16.14 39.47
N ARG A 217 -11.58 -15.61 40.41
CA ARG A 217 -10.26 -16.15 40.71
C ARG A 217 -10.49 -17.60 41.11
N LYS A 218 -9.96 -18.55 40.36
CA LYS A 218 -9.77 -19.90 40.89
C LYS A 218 -8.90 -19.74 42.13
N GLU A 219 -9.50 -19.89 43.30
CA GLU A 219 -8.72 -20.17 44.51
C GLU A 219 -8.00 -21.50 44.23
N GLU A 220 -6.68 -21.44 44.18
CA GLU A 220 -5.85 -22.62 44.23
C GLU A 220 -6.10 -23.24 45.61
N PHE A 221 -6.90 -24.31 45.65
CA PHE A 221 -6.99 -25.14 46.83
C PHE A 221 -5.61 -25.78 47.04
N GLU A 222 -4.84 -25.27 48.01
CA GLU A 222 -3.72 -25.99 48.59
C GLU A 222 -4.31 -27.25 49.24
N VAL A 223 -4.01 -28.40 48.65
CA VAL A 223 -4.29 -29.70 49.27
C VAL A 223 -3.22 -29.89 50.34
N GLU A 224 -3.57 -29.69 51.61
CA GLU A 224 -2.73 -30.13 52.72
C GLU A 224 -2.51 -31.64 52.58
N ALA A 225 -1.26 -32.04 52.38
CA ALA A 225 -0.86 -33.44 52.46
C ALA A 225 -0.94 -33.85 53.92
N GLU A 226 -1.87 -34.75 54.25
CA GLU A 226 -1.85 -35.47 55.53
C GLU A 226 -0.53 -36.26 55.59
N GLU A 227 0.35 -35.88 56.53
CA GLU A 227 1.53 -36.65 56.88
C GLU A 227 1.05 -37.93 57.60
N ASP A 228 1.29 -39.08 56.96
CA ASP A 228 1.21 -40.39 57.59
C ASP A 228 2.26 -40.45 58.72
N GLU A 229 1.83 -40.43 59.98
CA GLU A 229 2.65 -40.87 61.13
C GLU A 229 2.37 -42.34 61.44
N GLU A 230 3.47 -43.06 61.71
CA GLU A 230 3.64 -44.51 61.90
C GLU A 230 2.77 -45.17 63.00
#